data_AF-X0ZR57-F1
#
_entry.id   AF-X0ZR57-F1
#
_cell.length_a   1.000
_cell.length_b   1.000
_cell.length_c   1.000
_cell.angle_alpha   90.00
_cell.angle_beta   90.00
_cell.angle_gamma   90.00
#
_symmetry.space_group_name_H-M   'P 1'
#
loop_
_entity.id
_entity.type
_entity.pdbx_description
1 polymer ?
#
loop_
_entity_poly.entity_id
_entity_poly.type
_entity_poly.pdbx_seq_one_letter_code
_entity_poly.pdbx_strand_id
1 'polypeptide(L)'
;VLDTTGPPMIHVTRSHRPEVVIFGSDQRFLPPLAVDAGNQIMVTSSSPGEISVSKFAVNEADQKRIVSTRVDEVIRAIVELGGTYPDVVQALQEAKTAGALAGRFEADALPAAGRKYDRVASGRKRNQPPTGGAPGRSPSGAGEANSQENAAQTTKTGNHPSPMGRFFARITGRKSD
;
A
#
# COMPACT_ATOMS: atom_id res chain seq x y z
N VAL A 1 9.98 -5.34 -8.35
CA VAL A 1 10.06 -5.08 -6.90
C VAL A 1 10.87 -3.82 -6.70
N LEU A 2 10.41 -2.89 -5.86
CA LEU A 2 11.05 -1.62 -5.57
C LEU A 2 11.41 -1.58 -4.08
N ASP A 3 12.67 -1.25 -3.80
CA ASP A 3 13.10 -0.98 -2.44
C ASP A 3 12.77 0.48 -2.09
N THR A 4 11.78 0.67 -1.22
CA THR A 4 11.22 1.99 -0.90
C THR A 4 11.03 2.14 0.59
N THR A 5 11.28 3.35 1.10
CA THR A 5 11.10 3.70 2.53
C THR A 5 9.65 3.91 2.95
N GLY A 6 8.72 3.94 1.99
CA GLY A 6 7.29 4.09 2.26
C GLY A 6 6.63 2.80 2.77
N PRO A 7 5.36 2.87 3.21
CA PRO A 7 4.62 1.69 3.63
C PRO A 7 4.54 0.60 2.53
N PRO A 8 4.64 -0.69 2.88
CA PRO A 8 4.54 -1.77 1.90
C PRO A 8 3.21 -1.79 1.15
N MET A 9 3.27 -1.94 -0.16
CA MET A 9 2.11 -1.90 -1.04
C MET A 9 2.35 -2.74 -2.28
N ILE A 10 1.31 -3.40 -2.77
CA ILE A 10 1.27 -4.02 -4.09
C ILE A 10 0.26 -3.25 -4.92
N HIS A 11 0.72 -2.75 -6.05
CA HIS A 11 -0.10 -2.04 -7.01
C HIS A 11 -0.23 -2.84 -8.30
N VAL A 12 -1.44 -2.94 -8.82
CA VAL A 12 -1.72 -3.62 -10.08
C VAL A 12 -2.45 -2.68 -11.04
N THR A 13 -2.08 -2.74 -12.32
CA THR A 13 -2.68 -1.93 -13.38
C THR A 13 -3.54 -2.80 -14.28
N ARG A 14 -4.78 -2.40 -14.53
CA ARG A 14 -5.67 -3.10 -15.49
C ARG A 14 -5.75 -2.37 -16.84
N SER A 15 -5.24 -1.14 -16.91
CA SER A 15 -5.25 -0.32 -18.13
C SER A 15 -3.93 -0.42 -18.89
N HIS A 16 -4.03 -0.46 -20.23
CA HIS A 16 -2.93 -0.44 -21.21
C HIS A 16 -1.92 -1.60 -21.16
N ARG A 17 -1.23 -1.79 -20.04
CA ARG A 17 -0.22 -2.82 -19.83
C ARG A 17 -0.43 -3.48 -18.47
N PRO A 18 -0.49 -4.83 -18.40
CA PRO A 18 -0.53 -5.54 -17.15
C PRO A 18 0.80 -5.39 -16.42
N GLU A 19 0.79 -4.70 -15.27
CA GLU A 19 1.97 -4.51 -14.43
C GLU A 19 1.62 -4.82 -12.98
N VAL A 20 2.54 -5.50 -12.28
CA VAL A 20 2.48 -5.73 -10.84
C VAL A 20 3.71 -5.07 -10.21
N VAL A 21 3.47 -4.04 -9.42
CA VAL A 21 4.51 -3.26 -8.74
C VAL A 21 4.45 -3.54 -7.24
N ILE A 22 5.56 -4.01 -6.69
CA ILE A 22 5.71 -4.33 -5.26
C ILE A 22 6.61 -3.27 -4.64
N PHE A 23 6.05 -2.44 -3.76
CA PHE A 23 6.75 -1.44 -2.96
C PHE A 23 7.13 -2.03 -1.59
N GLY A 24 8.40 -2.02 -1.23
CA GLY A 24 8.91 -2.73 -0.06
C GLY A 24 9.37 -4.13 -0.45
N SER A 25 10.68 -4.35 -0.38
CA SER A 25 11.38 -5.49 -0.98
C SER A 25 11.20 -6.83 -0.26
N ASP A 26 10.75 -6.82 1.01
CA ASP A 26 10.53 -8.01 1.83
C ASP A 26 9.05 -8.24 2.19
N GLN A 27 8.13 -7.93 1.26
CA GLN A 27 6.74 -8.31 1.45
C GLN A 27 6.57 -9.82 1.43
N ARG A 28 5.86 -10.34 2.44
CA ARG A 28 5.63 -11.76 2.64
C ARG A 28 4.15 -12.06 2.81
N PHE A 29 3.74 -13.24 2.37
CA PHE A 29 2.48 -13.83 2.78
C PHE A 29 2.58 -14.37 4.21
N LEU A 30 1.48 -14.29 4.93
CA LEU A 30 1.32 -14.80 6.29
C LEU A 30 0.54 -16.12 6.26
N PRO A 31 0.97 -17.14 7.00
CA PRO A 31 0.18 -18.34 7.19
C PRO A 31 -1.01 -18.05 8.15
N PRO A 32 -2.13 -18.80 8.03
CA PRO A 32 -2.41 -19.79 6.98
C PRO A 32 -2.75 -19.11 5.64
N LEU A 33 -2.12 -19.59 4.56
CA LEU A 33 -2.44 -19.19 3.19
C LEU A 33 -3.02 -20.40 2.45
N ALA A 34 -4.18 -20.23 1.84
CA ALA A 34 -4.76 -21.12 0.85
C ALA A 34 -5.58 -20.26 -0.10
N VAL A 35 -5.08 -20.04 -1.31
CA VAL A 35 -5.71 -19.18 -2.33
C VAL A 35 -5.55 -19.80 -3.71
N ASP A 36 -6.46 -19.44 -4.59
CA ASP A 36 -6.46 -19.88 -5.97
C ASP A 36 -5.84 -18.82 -6.89
N ALA A 37 -5.06 -19.29 -7.86
CA ALA A 37 -4.54 -18.51 -8.97
C ALA A 37 -5.19 -19.05 -10.25
N GLY A 38 -6.34 -18.49 -10.62
CA GLY A 38 -7.15 -19.01 -11.70
C GLY A 38 -7.81 -20.34 -11.33
N ASN A 39 -8.02 -21.21 -12.32
CA ASN A 39 -8.73 -22.48 -12.15
C ASN A 39 -7.82 -23.71 -12.03
N GLN A 40 -6.51 -23.54 -12.22
CA GLN A 40 -5.56 -24.64 -12.32
C GLN A 40 -4.43 -24.57 -11.31
N ILE A 41 -4.21 -23.42 -10.65
CA ILE A 41 -3.07 -23.23 -9.76
C ILE A 41 -3.58 -22.94 -8.35
N MET A 42 -3.11 -23.72 -7.37
CA MET A 42 -3.41 -23.52 -5.96
C MET A 42 -2.13 -23.13 -5.20
N VAL A 43 -2.25 -22.11 -4.35
CA VAL A 43 -1.15 -21.57 -3.53
C VAL A 43 -1.46 -21.82 -2.06
N THR A 44 -0.65 -22.65 -1.40
CA THR A 44 -0.88 -23.03 0.01
C THR A 44 0.37 -22.91 0.86
N SER A 45 0.21 -22.60 2.15
CA SER A 45 1.30 -22.74 3.12
C SER A 45 1.64 -24.23 3.28
N SER A 46 2.90 -24.59 3.03
CA SER A 46 3.36 -25.99 3.09
C SER A 46 4.02 -26.33 4.43
N SER A 47 4.97 -25.49 4.84
CA SER A 47 5.71 -25.61 6.09
C SER A 47 6.03 -24.20 6.62
N PRO A 48 6.56 -24.04 7.85
CA PRO A 48 6.91 -22.74 8.37
C PRO A 48 7.92 -22.01 7.47
N GLY A 49 7.48 -20.92 6.83
CA GLY A 49 8.32 -20.14 5.92
C GLY A 49 8.30 -20.61 4.45
N GLU A 50 7.54 -21.65 4.11
CA GLU A 50 7.42 -22.18 2.76
C GLU A 50 5.98 -22.14 2.22
N ILE A 51 5.87 -21.85 0.94
CA ILE A 51 4.63 -21.87 0.17
C ILE A 51 4.77 -22.88 -0.96
N SER A 52 3.74 -23.71 -1.11
CA SER A 52 3.54 -24.60 -2.24
C SER A 52 2.69 -23.91 -3.29
N VAL A 53 3.20 -23.83 -4.51
CA VAL A 53 2.43 -23.46 -5.70
C VAL A 53 2.29 -24.70 -6.56
N SER A 54 1.07 -25.18 -6.73
CA SER A 54 0.76 -26.45 -7.43
C SER A 54 -0.16 -26.18 -8.61
N LYS A 55 0.17 -26.71 -9.79
CA LYS A 55 -0.68 -26.71 -10.97
C LYS A 55 -1.28 -28.10 -11.23
N PHE A 56 -2.58 -28.12 -11.47
CA PHE A 56 -3.36 -29.30 -11.82
C PHE A 56 -4.00 -29.09 -13.19
N ALA A 57 -3.77 -30.03 -14.11
CA ALA A 57 -4.34 -29.99 -15.46
C ALA A 57 -4.76 -31.40 -15.89
N VAL A 58 -5.81 -31.48 -16.70
CA VAL A 58 -6.37 -32.77 -17.15
C VAL A 58 -5.37 -33.45 -18.10
N ASN A 59 -5.09 -34.74 -17.86
CA ASN A 59 -4.15 -35.55 -18.62
C ASN A 59 -2.68 -35.09 -18.55
N GLU A 60 -2.32 -34.22 -17.60
CA GLU A 60 -0.95 -33.84 -17.31
C GLU A 60 -0.56 -34.27 -15.90
N ALA A 61 0.73 -34.50 -15.67
CA ALA A 61 1.22 -34.74 -14.32
C ALA A 61 1.19 -33.43 -13.51
N ASP A 62 0.85 -33.53 -12.22
CA ASP A 62 0.87 -32.39 -11.31
C ASP A 62 2.25 -31.74 -11.26
N GLN A 63 2.28 -30.41 -11.36
CA GLN A 63 3.52 -29.63 -11.29
C GLN A 63 3.53 -28.84 -9.99
N LYS A 64 4.66 -28.84 -9.28
CA LYS A 64 4.79 -28.19 -7.97
C LYS A 64 6.07 -27.37 -7.87
N ARG A 65 5.98 -26.22 -7.20
CA ARG A 65 7.11 -25.40 -6.75
C ARG A 65 6.96 -25.11 -5.27
N ILE A 66 8.04 -25.30 -4.52
CA ILE A 66 8.16 -24.84 -3.14
C ILE A 66 9.04 -23.61 -3.16
N VAL A 67 8.50 -22.50 -2.66
CA VAL A 67 9.17 -21.20 -2.60
C VAL A 67 9.04 -20.61 -1.20
N SER A 68 9.78 -19.54 -0.92
CA SER A 68 9.62 -18.86 0.38
C SER A 68 8.27 -18.14 0.48
N THR A 69 7.98 -17.58 1.65
CA THR A 69 6.81 -16.72 1.86
C THR A 69 6.88 -15.38 1.13
N ARG A 70 7.98 -15.06 0.43
CA ARG A 70 8.14 -13.77 -0.27
C ARG A 70 7.15 -13.66 -1.43
N VAL A 71 6.47 -12.53 -1.50
CA VAL A 71 5.41 -12.32 -2.49
C VAL A 71 5.94 -12.38 -3.92
N ASP A 72 7.13 -11.82 -4.17
CA ASP A 72 7.72 -11.81 -5.51
C ASP A 72 8.15 -13.19 -6.00
N GLU A 73 8.61 -14.07 -5.10
CA GLU A 73 8.94 -15.47 -5.43
C GLU A 73 7.68 -16.28 -5.76
N VAL A 74 6.60 -16.12 -4.98
CA VAL A 74 5.33 -16.80 -5.24
C VAL A 74 4.72 -16.35 -6.58
N ILE A 75 4.75 -15.06 -6.90
CA ILE A 75 4.25 -14.54 -8.18
C ILE A 75 5.04 -15.16 -9.34
N ARG A 76 6.38 -15.22 -9.22
CA ARG A 76 7.22 -15.86 -10.23
C ARG A 76 6.88 -17.34 -10.38
N ALA A 77 6.68 -18.07 -9.28
CA ALA A 77 6.30 -19.48 -9.30
C ALA A 77 4.94 -19.72 -9.98
N ILE A 78 3.95 -18.84 -9.77
CA ILE A 78 2.66 -18.90 -10.49
C ILE A 78 2.89 -18.75 -12.00
N VAL A 79 3.69 -17.76 -12.42
CA VAL A 79 3.99 -17.52 -13.84
C VAL A 79 4.81 -18.67 -14.44
N GLU A 80 5.77 -19.23 -13.71
CA GLU A 80 6.57 -20.38 -14.15
C GLU A 80 5.72 -21.63 -14.41
N LEU A 81 4.61 -21.80 -13.68
CA LEU A 81 3.65 -22.87 -13.91
C LEU A 81 2.63 -22.55 -15.02
N GLY A 82 2.77 -21.38 -15.67
CA GLY A 82 1.91 -20.95 -16.76
C GLY A 82 0.69 -20.14 -16.31
N GLY A 83 0.69 -19.65 -15.06
CA GLY A 83 -0.29 -18.67 -14.61
C GLY A 83 -0.15 -17.35 -15.34
N THR A 84 -1.28 -16.70 -15.56
CA THR A 84 -1.41 -15.44 -16.27
C THR A 84 -1.57 -14.26 -15.30
N TYR A 85 -1.57 -13.04 -15.82
CA TYR A 85 -1.77 -11.85 -15.00
C TYR A 85 -3.08 -11.87 -14.20
N PRO A 86 -4.26 -12.21 -14.77
CA PRO A 86 -5.49 -12.39 -14.01
C PRO A 86 -5.34 -13.37 -12.83
N ASP A 87 -4.63 -14.48 -13.02
CA ASP A 87 -4.42 -15.50 -11.99
C ASP A 87 -3.61 -14.93 -10.81
N VAL A 88 -2.56 -14.15 -11.12
CA VAL A 88 -1.76 -13.45 -10.10
C VAL A 88 -2.61 -12.42 -9.34
N VAL A 89 -3.40 -11.63 -10.05
CA VAL A 89 -4.27 -10.62 -9.44
C VAL A 89 -5.33 -11.27 -8.54
N GLN A 90 -5.93 -12.37 -8.99
CA GLN A 90 -6.88 -13.15 -8.21
C GLN A 90 -6.22 -13.64 -6.91
N ALA A 91 -5.08 -14.32 -6.99
CA ALA A 91 -4.38 -14.85 -5.83
C ALA A 91 -4.01 -13.76 -4.82
N LEU A 92 -3.55 -12.59 -5.28
CA LEU A 92 -3.25 -11.44 -4.41
C LEU A 92 -4.51 -10.86 -3.74
N GLN A 93 -5.62 -10.77 -4.48
CA GLN A 93 -6.89 -10.29 -3.96
C GLN A 93 -7.49 -11.25 -2.92
N GLU A 94 -7.42 -12.55 -3.18
CA GLU A 94 -7.85 -13.59 -2.24
C GLU A 94 -6.97 -13.59 -0.98
N ALA A 95 -5.64 -13.52 -1.14
CA ALA A 95 -4.72 -13.46 -0.01
C ALA A 95 -4.97 -12.20 0.85
N LYS A 96 -5.30 -11.07 0.22
CA LYS A 96 -5.68 -9.86 0.96
C LYS A 96 -6.97 -10.07 1.73
N THR A 97 -7.97 -10.68 1.11
CA THR A 97 -9.28 -10.97 1.72
C THR A 97 -9.15 -11.93 2.89
N ALA A 98 -8.28 -12.94 2.77
CA ALA A 98 -7.97 -13.90 3.81
C ALA A 98 -7.10 -13.32 4.95
N GLY A 99 -6.63 -12.07 4.84
CA GLY A 99 -5.70 -11.47 5.80
C GLY A 99 -4.28 -12.03 5.72
N ALA A 100 -3.98 -12.86 4.71
CA ALA A 100 -2.67 -13.47 4.48
C ALA A 100 -1.68 -12.52 3.79
N LEU A 101 -2.10 -11.31 3.41
CA LEU A 101 -1.23 -10.26 2.87
C LEU A 101 -1.13 -9.07 3.84
N ALA A 102 0.05 -8.89 4.44
CA ALA A 102 0.31 -7.83 5.43
C ALA A 102 0.27 -6.42 4.81
N GLY A 103 0.76 -6.29 3.56
CA GLY A 103 0.80 -5.03 2.83
C GLY A 103 -0.57 -4.55 2.34
N ARG A 104 -0.60 -3.35 1.78
CA ARG A 104 -1.75 -2.85 1.02
C ARG A 104 -1.80 -3.52 -0.35
N PHE A 105 -3.00 -3.72 -0.88
CA PHE A 105 -3.23 -4.18 -2.24
C PHE A 105 -4.18 -3.20 -2.91
N GLU A 106 -3.76 -2.60 -4.01
CA GLU A 106 -4.47 -1.48 -4.64
C GLU A 106 -4.49 -1.65 -6.17
N ALA A 107 -5.67 -1.65 -6.77
CA ALA A 107 -5.85 -1.74 -8.23
C ALA A 107 -6.18 -0.36 -8.81
N ASP A 108 -5.39 0.09 -9.80
CA ASP A 108 -5.56 1.39 -10.47
C ASP A 108 -5.72 2.61 -9.52
N ALA A 109 -5.15 2.52 -8.31
CA ALA A 109 -5.27 3.57 -7.32
C ALA A 109 -4.58 4.86 -7.75
N LEU A 110 -5.33 5.96 -7.68
CA LEU A 110 -4.80 7.30 -7.91
C LEU A 110 -4.24 7.92 -6.63
N PRO A 111 -3.23 8.78 -6.74
CA PRO A 111 -2.79 9.65 -5.65
C PRO A 111 -3.96 10.37 -4.95
N ALA A 112 -3.94 10.43 -3.62
CA ALA A 112 -4.69 11.48 -2.93
C ALA A 112 -4.17 12.87 -3.37
N ALA A 113 -5.09 13.78 -3.67
CA ALA A 113 -4.76 15.15 -4.02
C ALA A 113 -4.09 15.88 -2.82
N GLY A 114 -3.32 16.93 -3.11
CA GLY A 114 -2.75 17.81 -2.07
C GLY A 114 -1.40 17.38 -1.48
N ARG A 115 -0.61 16.56 -2.18
CA ARG A 115 0.78 16.25 -1.78
C ARG A 115 1.60 17.55 -1.67
N LYS A 116 2.20 17.81 -0.51
CA LYS A 116 3.19 18.88 -0.33
C LYS A 116 4.57 18.31 -0.61
N TYR A 117 5.28 18.91 -1.57
CA TYR A 117 6.67 18.57 -1.84
C TYR A 117 7.56 19.50 -1.03
N ASP A 118 8.18 18.97 0.02
CA ASP A 118 9.25 19.70 0.71
C ASP A 118 10.51 19.62 -0.16
N ARG A 119 10.72 20.65 -0.97
CA ARG A 119 12.01 20.85 -1.63
C ARG A 119 13.01 21.23 -0.55
N VAL A 120 13.77 20.26 -0.05
CA VAL A 120 14.95 20.56 0.76
C VAL A 120 15.94 21.28 -0.15
N ALA A 121 15.95 22.61 -0.10
CA ALA A 121 16.93 23.43 -0.78
C ALA A 121 18.28 23.14 -0.11
N SER A 122 19.06 22.23 -0.69
CA SER A 122 20.49 22.20 -0.42
C SER A 122 21.05 23.56 -0.85
N GLY A 123 21.30 24.41 0.13
CA GLY A 123 21.69 25.80 -0.05
C GLY A 123 23.02 25.93 -0.79
N ARG A 124 22.98 25.93 -2.12
CA ARG A 124 24.00 26.62 -2.91
C ARG A 124 23.67 28.10 -2.84
N LYS A 125 24.38 28.82 -1.95
CA LYS A 125 24.45 30.28 -1.97
C LYS A 125 24.88 30.70 -3.38
N ARG A 126 23.94 31.24 -4.16
CA ARG A 126 24.26 32.00 -5.37
C ARG A 126 24.78 33.36 -4.91
N ASN A 127 26.08 33.59 -5.06
CA ASN A 127 26.65 34.92 -4.96
C ASN A 127 25.99 35.81 -6.03
N GLN A 128 25.24 36.84 -5.60
CA GLN A 128 24.81 37.92 -6.48
C GLN A 128 26.03 38.82 -6.80
N PRO A 129 26.17 39.32 -8.04
CA PRO A 129 27.13 40.39 -8.32
C PRO A 129 26.65 41.72 -7.71
N PRO A 130 27.56 42.66 -7.37
CA PRO A 130 27.18 43.89 -6.68
C PRO A 130 26.60 44.90 -7.67
N THR A 131 25.34 45.28 -7.49
CA THR A 131 24.79 46.51 -8.09
C THR A 131 25.00 47.65 -7.10
N GLY A 132 25.96 48.51 -7.40
CA GLY A 132 26.23 49.75 -6.65
C GLY A 132 25.24 50.87 -7.00
N GLY A 133 25.02 51.76 -6.03
CA GLY A 133 24.47 53.11 -6.24
C GLY A 133 23.14 53.39 -5.52
N ALA A 134 23.21 53.97 -4.33
CA ALA A 134 22.13 54.75 -3.70
C ALA A 134 22.55 56.24 -3.69
N PRO A 135 21.77 57.22 -3.19
CA PRO A 135 20.35 57.24 -2.76
C PRO A 135 19.56 58.46 -3.34
N GLY A 136 18.25 58.57 -3.08
CA GLY A 136 17.58 59.86 -3.28
C GLY A 136 16.07 59.94 -3.11
N ARG A 137 15.66 60.36 -1.89
CA ARG A 137 14.57 61.31 -1.58
C ARG A 137 13.11 60.79 -1.44
N SER A 138 12.69 60.60 -0.18
CA SER A 138 11.32 60.90 0.31
C SER A 138 11.22 62.39 0.68
N PRO A 139 10.03 63.04 0.66
CA PRO A 139 9.03 62.98 1.77
C PRO A 139 7.58 63.02 1.22
N SER A 140 6.43 63.03 1.91
CA SER A 140 5.94 62.93 3.30
C SER A 140 4.39 62.93 3.22
N GLY A 141 3.71 62.32 4.20
CA GLY A 141 2.36 62.69 4.68
C GLY A 141 1.21 61.80 4.22
N ALA A 142 0.14 61.52 4.96
CA ALA A 142 -0.23 61.56 6.39
C ALA A 142 -1.70 61.05 6.46
N GLY A 143 -2.14 60.49 7.60
CA GLY A 143 -3.55 60.19 7.93
C GLY A 143 -3.84 58.69 8.14
N GLU A 144 -3.81 58.18 9.38
CA GLU A 144 -4.95 58.05 10.32
C GLU A 144 -6.02 57.03 9.85
N ALA A 145 -6.02 55.81 10.39
CA ALA A 145 -6.72 55.36 11.61
C ALA A 145 -8.26 55.26 11.44
N ASN A 146 -8.83 54.04 11.44
CA ASN A 146 -9.76 53.63 12.49
C ASN A 146 -10.11 52.12 12.47
N SER A 147 -10.61 51.71 13.62
CA SER A 147 -10.85 50.38 14.18
C SER A 147 -12.23 49.81 13.83
N GLN A 148 -12.39 48.49 14.05
CA GLN A 148 -13.57 47.74 14.59
C GLN A 148 -13.66 46.36 13.91
N GLU A 149 -13.35 45.26 14.58
CA GLU A 149 -14.11 44.56 15.65
C GLU A 149 -15.27 43.71 15.10
N ASN A 150 -15.11 42.38 15.20
CA ASN A 150 -16.14 41.38 15.55
C ASN A 150 -15.47 39.98 15.55
N ALA A 151 -15.22 39.41 16.73
CA ALA A 151 -16.07 38.41 17.41
C ALA A 151 -16.14 37.07 16.63
N ALA A 152 -15.28 36.10 16.95
CA ALA A 152 -15.45 35.05 17.97
C ALA A 152 -16.37 33.88 17.52
N GLN A 153 -15.81 32.69 17.28
CA GLN A 153 -16.07 31.49 18.11
C GLN A 153 -15.29 30.25 17.65
N THR A 154 -14.35 29.86 18.50
CA THR A 154 -14.12 28.51 19.06
C THR A 154 -14.83 27.32 18.43
N THR A 155 -14.06 26.32 17.98
CA THR A 155 -14.28 24.91 18.37
C THR A 155 -12.94 24.21 18.60
N LYS A 156 -12.83 23.61 19.79
CA LYS A 156 -11.67 22.89 20.31
C LYS A 156 -11.55 21.50 19.69
N THR A 157 -10.29 21.14 19.47
CA THR A 157 -9.60 19.87 19.70
C THR A 157 -10.36 18.74 20.41
N GLY A 158 -10.15 17.49 19.93
CA GLY A 158 -9.86 16.38 20.85
C GLY A 158 -10.56 15.04 20.59
N ASN A 159 -9.80 14.11 20.02
CA ASN A 159 -9.65 12.69 20.39
C ASN A 159 -10.85 11.71 20.45
N HIS A 160 -10.68 10.64 19.67
CA HIS A 160 -11.23 9.29 19.84
C HIS A 160 -10.78 8.66 21.18
N PRO A 161 -11.52 7.69 21.77
CA PRO A 161 -11.57 6.32 21.23
C PRO A 161 -12.91 5.56 21.37
N SER A 162 -13.04 4.54 20.51
CA SER A 162 -14.07 3.49 20.51
C SER A 162 -13.90 2.49 21.67
N PRO A 163 -14.98 1.74 21.99
CA PRO A 163 -14.83 0.38 22.50
C PRO A 163 -15.60 -0.67 21.67
N MET A 164 -15.01 -1.86 21.61
CA MET A 164 -15.40 -3.03 20.82
C MET A 164 -16.56 -3.86 21.40
N GLY A 165 -17.27 -4.54 20.49
CA GLY A 165 -17.36 -6.00 20.47
C GLY A 165 -18.49 -6.69 21.24
N ARG A 166 -19.25 -7.54 20.53
CA ARG A 166 -19.53 -8.96 20.84
C ARG A 166 -20.73 -9.49 20.02
N PHE A 167 -20.45 -10.20 18.93
CA PHE A 167 -21.39 -11.07 18.24
C PHE A 167 -20.71 -12.42 18.01
N PHE A 168 -20.70 -13.31 19.00
CA PHE A 168 -20.54 -14.76 18.83
C PHE A 168 -20.80 -15.50 20.16
N ALA A 169 -21.93 -16.22 20.21
CA ALA A 169 -22.29 -17.28 21.14
C ALA A 169 -23.45 -18.02 20.46
N ARG A 170 -23.61 -19.35 20.39
CA ARG A 170 -22.95 -20.51 20.99
C ARG A 170 -23.67 -21.73 20.36
N ILE A 171 -23.03 -22.51 19.50
CA ILE A 171 -23.54 -23.84 19.08
C ILE A 171 -22.39 -24.84 19.21
N THR A 172 -22.30 -25.46 20.38
CA THR A 172 -21.66 -26.77 20.56
C THR A 172 -22.49 -27.53 21.58
N GLY A 173 -23.41 -28.36 21.09
CA GLY A 173 -24.07 -29.39 21.87
C GLY A 173 -23.13 -30.59 21.99
N ARG A 174 -22.70 -30.90 23.21
CA ARG A 174 -22.04 -32.15 23.56
C ARG A 174 -23.08 -32.96 24.35
N LYS A 175 -23.54 -34.08 23.79
CA LYS A 175 -24.25 -35.13 24.53
C LYS A 175 -23.21 -36.01 25.23
N SER A 176 -23.52 -36.38 26.46
CA SER A 176 -22.89 -37.41 27.26
C SER A 176 -23.85 -38.59 27.33
N ASP A 177 -23.36 -39.77 26.97
CA ASP A 177 -23.73 -41.08 27.54
C ASP A 177 -22.49 -41.60 28.27
#